data_AF-A0A6P7FCB0-F1
#
_entry.id   AF-A0A6P7FCB0-F1
#
_cell.length_a   1.000
_cell.length_b   1.000
_cell.length_c   1.000
_cell.angle_alpha   90.00
_cell.angle_beta   90.00
_cell.angle_gamma   90.00
#
_symmetry.space_group_name_H-M   'P 1'
#
loop_
_entity.id
_entity.type
_entity.pdbx_description
1 polymer ?
#
loop_
_entity_poly.entity_id
_entity_poly.type
_entity_poly.pdbx_seq_one_letter_code
_entity_poly.pdbx_strand_id
1 'polypeptide(L)'
;MWLYRRILKTSYTDHITKLGVLLRMQKEKELLITIKTAKIDYLGYIVRNSERYGLLQLIWQGKVEGKRGPGRRRISWLKNLRTWFNTTTTNIFRAAVCKVQIAMMVANIRNGQALEEEEEEYYTYESWL
;
A
#
# COMPACT_ATOMS: atom_id res chain seq x y z
N MET A 1 -16.57 5.58 -1.99
CA MET A 1 -16.78 7.05 -2.01
C MET A 1 -18.10 7.45 -2.65
N TRP A 2 -18.51 6.85 -3.78
CA TRP A 2 -19.82 7.11 -4.40
C TRP A 2 -21.03 6.83 -3.47
N LEU A 3 -21.04 5.68 -2.78
CA LEU A 3 -22.11 5.31 -1.84
C LEU A 3 -22.26 6.33 -0.70
N TYR A 4 -21.14 6.79 -0.12
CA TYR A 4 -21.15 7.79 0.95
C TYR A 4 -21.69 9.14 0.49
N ARG A 5 -21.35 9.58 -0.73
CA ARG A 5 -21.93 10.81 -1.33
C ARG A 5 -23.43 10.69 -1.56
N ARG A 6 -23.92 9.49 -1.95
CA ARG A 6 -25.36 9.20 -2.08
C ARG A 6 -26.09 9.29 -0.74
N ILE A 7 -25.53 8.72 0.33
CA ILE A 7 -26.12 8.78 1.68
C ILE A 7 -26.19 10.22 2.18
N LEU A 8 -25.11 10.98 2.01
CA LEU A 8 -25.01 12.39 2.41
C LEU A 8 -25.73 13.36 1.46
N LYS A 9 -26.36 12.86 0.37
CA LYS A 9 -27.00 13.66 -0.69
C LYS A 9 -26.10 14.79 -1.21
N THR A 10 -24.80 14.53 -1.30
CA THR A 10 -23.80 15.53 -1.69
C THR A 10 -23.85 15.72 -3.19
N SER A 11 -24.02 16.97 -3.64
CA SER A 11 -23.98 17.29 -5.07
C SER A 11 -22.54 17.22 -5.59
N TYR A 12 -22.38 16.89 -6.86
CA TYR A 12 -21.08 16.99 -7.53
C TYR A 12 -20.57 18.45 -7.58
N THR A 13 -21.50 19.41 -7.64
CA THR A 13 -21.21 20.85 -7.64
C THR A 13 -20.61 21.36 -6.34
N ASP A 14 -20.72 20.61 -5.26
CA ASP A 14 -20.22 21.04 -3.95
C ASP A 14 -18.69 20.88 -3.86
N HIS A 15 -18.05 20.20 -4.82
CA HIS A 15 -16.61 19.97 -4.90
C HIS A 15 -15.95 19.47 -3.59
N ILE A 16 -16.72 18.77 -2.74
CA ILE A 16 -16.22 18.29 -1.45
C ILE A 16 -15.18 17.20 -1.68
N THR A 17 -14.03 17.35 -1.03
CA THR A 17 -12.91 16.40 -1.10
C THR A 17 -13.31 15.01 -0.58
N LYS A 18 -12.60 13.96 -1.03
CA LYS A 18 -12.83 12.58 -0.57
C LYS A 18 -12.69 12.47 0.96
N LEU A 19 -11.71 13.19 1.51
CA LEU A 19 -11.49 13.27 2.95
C LEU A 19 -12.66 13.96 3.67
N GLY A 20 -13.18 15.06 3.11
CA GLY A 20 -14.36 15.74 3.65
C GLY A 20 -15.59 14.85 3.71
N VAL A 21 -15.82 13.99 2.70
CA VAL A 21 -16.91 13.01 2.72
C VAL A 21 -16.72 11.97 3.84
N LEU A 22 -15.50 11.48 4.04
CA LEU A 22 -15.19 10.51 5.09
C LEU A 22 -15.36 11.11 6.49
N LEU A 23 -14.88 12.33 6.72
CA LEU A 23 -15.06 13.05 7.97
C LEU A 23 -16.53 13.23 8.32
N ARG A 24 -17.36 13.63 7.34
CA ARG A 24 -18.82 13.77 7.53
C ARG A 24 -19.52 12.45 7.86
N MET A 25 -19.04 11.34 7.29
CA MET A 25 -19.51 10.00 7.62
C MET A 25 -18.92 9.45 8.93
N GLN A 26 -18.02 10.18 9.60
CA GLN A 26 -17.25 9.71 10.74
C GLN A 26 -16.54 8.38 10.44
N LYS A 27 -15.97 8.27 9.24
CA LYS A 27 -15.27 7.07 8.76
C LYS A 27 -13.79 7.34 8.57
N GLU A 28 -12.98 6.41 9.05
CA GLU A 28 -11.54 6.42 8.84
C GLU A 28 -11.16 5.87 7.45
N LYS A 29 -9.88 5.95 7.09
CA LYS A 29 -9.33 5.42 5.83
C LYS A 29 -9.18 3.89 5.86
N GLU A 30 -10.22 3.18 6.31
CA GLU A 30 -10.26 1.72 6.50
C GLU A 30 -9.80 0.95 5.25
N LEU A 31 -10.18 1.43 4.05
CA LEU A 31 -9.80 0.80 2.78
C LEU A 31 -8.29 0.82 2.54
N LEU A 32 -7.61 1.94 2.85
CA LEU A 32 -6.17 2.05 2.61
C LEU A 32 -5.41 1.11 3.55
N ILE A 33 -5.81 1.08 4.82
CA ILE A 33 -5.27 0.14 5.83
C ILE A 33 -5.47 -1.31 5.36
N THR A 34 -6.64 -1.63 4.83
CA THR A 34 -6.96 -2.97 4.30
C THR A 34 -6.04 -3.34 3.13
N ILE A 35 -5.86 -2.43 2.17
CA ILE A 35 -4.98 -2.65 1.00
C ILE A 35 -3.52 -2.82 1.43
N LYS A 36 -3.02 -1.98 2.36
CA LYS A 36 -1.65 -2.07 2.89
C LYS A 36 -1.43 -3.40 3.62
N THR A 37 -2.39 -3.80 4.46
CA THR A 37 -2.37 -5.07 5.20
C THR A 37 -2.34 -6.28 4.25
N ALA A 38 -3.28 -6.34 3.31
CA ALA A 38 -3.40 -7.45 2.35
C ALA A 38 -2.13 -7.61 1.50
N LYS A 39 -1.50 -6.49 1.11
CA LYS A 39 -0.21 -6.51 0.43
C LYS A 39 0.85 -7.21 1.28
N ILE A 40 1.04 -6.83 2.53
CA ILE A 40 2.09 -7.41 3.38
C ILE A 40 1.82 -8.87 3.69
N ASP A 41 0.57 -9.22 4.00
CA ASP A 41 0.20 -10.60 4.27
C ASP A 41 0.51 -11.49 3.06
N TYR A 42 0.21 -10.99 1.85
CA TYR A 42 0.51 -11.70 0.62
C TYR A 42 2.01 -11.82 0.35
N LEU A 43 2.81 -10.78 0.66
CA LEU A 43 4.27 -10.87 0.61
C LEU A 43 4.78 -11.99 1.52
N GLY A 44 4.35 -12.00 2.78
CA GLY A 44 4.76 -13.03 3.74
C GLY A 44 4.36 -14.42 3.28
N TYR A 45 3.16 -14.56 2.74
CA TYR A 45 2.66 -15.83 2.21
C TYR A 45 3.50 -16.32 1.01
N ILE A 46 3.85 -15.44 0.07
CA ILE A 46 4.70 -15.79 -1.07
C ILE A 46 6.08 -16.22 -0.61
N VAL A 47 6.73 -15.44 0.27
CA VAL A 47 8.11 -15.69 0.71
C VAL A 47 8.24 -17.02 1.44
N ARG A 48 7.25 -17.39 2.25
CA ARG A 48 7.27 -18.64 3.03
C ARG A 48 6.89 -19.88 2.22
N ASN A 49 6.15 -19.73 1.13
CA ASN A 49 5.70 -20.85 0.29
C ASN A 49 6.53 -20.94 -1.00
N SER A 50 7.85 -21.14 -0.86
CA SER A 50 8.80 -21.18 -1.98
C SER A 50 8.51 -22.30 -2.98
N GLU A 51 7.98 -23.43 -2.54
CA GLU A 51 7.63 -24.56 -3.42
C GLU A 51 6.57 -24.16 -4.46
N ARG A 52 5.56 -23.38 -4.04
CA ARG A 52 4.45 -22.94 -4.90
C ARG A 52 4.76 -21.65 -5.65
N TYR A 53 5.55 -20.75 -5.06
CA TYR A 53 5.80 -19.41 -5.58
C TYR A 53 7.26 -19.14 -5.98
N GLY A 54 8.08 -20.18 -6.15
CA GLY A 54 9.51 -20.04 -6.45
C GLY A 54 9.80 -19.16 -7.67
N LEU A 55 9.08 -19.37 -8.78
CA LEU A 55 9.22 -18.53 -9.97
C LEU A 55 8.91 -17.05 -9.68
N LEU A 56 7.84 -16.78 -8.93
CA LEU A 56 7.46 -15.41 -8.55
C LEU A 56 8.54 -14.75 -7.67
N GLN A 57 9.12 -15.51 -6.73
CA GLN A 57 10.22 -15.03 -5.89
C GLN A 57 11.46 -14.69 -6.73
N LEU A 58 11.81 -15.52 -7.71
CA LEU A 58 12.95 -15.27 -8.62
C LEU A 58 12.74 -14.00 -9.45
N ILE A 59 11.53 -13.80 -9.99
CA ILE A 59 11.15 -12.59 -10.74
C ILE A 59 11.26 -11.35 -9.85
N TRP A 60 10.76 -11.41 -8.62
CA TRP A 60 10.80 -10.27 -7.70
C TRP A 60 12.20 -9.91 -7.21
N GLN A 61 13.05 -10.91 -7.02
CA GLN A 61 14.45 -10.69 -6.66
C GLN A 61 15.29 -10.23 -7.86
N GLY A 62 14.74 -10.24 -9.07
CA GLY A 62 15.47 -9.88 -10.29
C GLY A 62 16.53 -10.91 -10.67
N LYS A 63 16.38 -12.16 -10.24
CA LYS A 63 17.30 -13.28 -10.55
C LYS A 63 16.97 -13.95 -11.90
N VAL A 64 16.33 -13.22 -12.80
CA VAL A 64 15.99 -13.71 -14.13
C VAL A 64 17.03 -13.16 -15.10
N GLU A 65 17.54 -14.04 -15.96
CA GLU A 65 18.51 -13.66 -16.97
C GLU A 65 17.91 -12.67 -18.00
N GLY A 66 18.66 -11.63 -18.32
CA GLY A 66 18.25 -10.57 -19.25
C GLY A 66 17.91 -9.23 -18.59
N LYS A 67 18.30 -8.13 -19.24
CA LYS A 67 17.97 -6.76 -18.83
C LYS A 67 16.73 -6.27 -19.56
N ARG A 68 15.54 -6.59 -19.05
CA ARG A 68 14.33 -5.83 -19.42
C ARG A 68 14.12 -4.75 -18.36
N GLY A 69 14.58 -3.53 -18.65
CA GLY A 69 14.31 -2.38 -17.79
C GLY A 69 12.79 -2.22 -17.65
N PRO A 70 12.25 -2.09 -16.43
CA PRO A 70 10.86 -1.75 -16.28
C PRO A 70 10.62 -0.40 -16.96
N GLY A 71 9.64 -0.33 -17.86
CA GLY A 71 9.16 0.97 -18.35
C GLY A 71 8.68 1.85 -17.19
N ARG A 72 8.20 3.05 -17.48
CA ARG A 72 7.77 4.00 -16.43
C ARG A 72 6.54 3.50 -15.67
N ARG A 73 6.77 2.79 -14.56
CA ARG A 73 5.71 2.38 -13.62
C ARG A 73 5.36 3.58 -12.74
N ARG A 74 4.09 4.01 -12.75
CA ARG A 74 3.60 5.02 -11.80
C ARG A 74 3.80 4.58 -10.35
N ILE A 75 3.49 3.32 -10.04
CA ILE A 75 3.56 2.74 -8.69
C ILE A 75 4.08 1.30 -8.81
N SER A 76 5.02 0.91 -7.94
CA SER A 76 5.55 -0.46 -7.85
C SER A 76 5.29 -0.98 -6.45
N TRP A 77 4.80 -2.21 -6.33
CA TRP A 77 4.48 -2.78 -5.02
C TRP A 77 5.70 -2.80 -4.06
N LEU A 78 6.89 -3.23 -4.53
CA LEU A 78 8.11 -3.16 -3.73
C LEU A 78 8.57 -1.72 -3.45
N LYS A 79 8.21 -0.75 -4.30
CA LYS A 79 8.46 0.67 -3.99
C LYS A 79 7.57 1.11 -2.81
N ASN A 80 6.28 0.80 -2.86
CA ASN A 80 5.35 1.12 -1.79
C ASN A 80 5.80 0.55 -0.45
N LEU A 81 6.18 -0.72 -0.40
CA LEU A 81 6.62 -1.34 0.85
C LEU A 81 7.89 -0.67 1.39
N ARG A 82 8.83 -0.27 0.53
CA ARG A 82 10.03 0.45 0.97
C ARG A 82 9.70 1.82 1.55
N THR A 83 8.78 2.55 0.91
CA THR A 83 8.30 3.85 1.39
C THR A 83 7.57 3.68 2.72
N TRP A 84 6.56 2.80 2.79
CA TRP A 84 5.74 2.61 4.00
C TRP A 84 6.51 2.17 5.24
N PHE A 85 7.62 1.44 5.08
CA PHE A 85 8.43 0.93 6.20
C PHE A 85 9.81 1.58 6.30
N ASN A 86 10.08 2.61 5.48
CA ASN A 86 11.38 3.27 5.37
C ASN A 86 12.56 2.29 5.43
N THR A 87 12.54 1.28 4.57
CA THR A 87 13.54 0.21 4.61
C THR A 87 13.87 -0.31 3.22
N THR A 88 14.91 -1.14 3.12
CA THR A 88 15.36 -1.71 1.85
C THR A 88 14.55 -2.94 1.45
N THR A 89 14.54 -3.26 0.16
CA THR A 89 13.90 -4.48 -0.36
C THR A 89 14.42 -5.75 0.33
N THR A 90 15.74 -5.80 0.61
CA THR A 90 16.36 -6.95 1.28
C THR A 90 15.87 -7.13 2.71
N ASN A 91 15.72 -6.04 3.46
CA ASN A 91 15.18 -6.08 4.83
C ASN A 91 13.70 -6.47 4.85
N ILE A 92 12.91 -6.01 3.88
CA ILE A 92 11.52 -6.44 3.68
C ILE A 92 11.45 -7.95 3.49
N PHE A 93 12.30 -8.51 2.62
CA PHE A 93 12.33 -9.96 2.39
C PHE A 93 12.77 -10.74 3.64
N ARG A 94 13.76 -10.26 4.38
CA ARG A 94 14.20 -10.88 5.66
C ARG A 94 13.07 -10.89 6.69
N ALA A 95 12.36 -9.77 6.84
CA ALA A 95 11.21 -9.68 7.74
C ALA A 95 10.08 -10.63 7.30
N ALA A 96 9.83 -10.76 6.00
CA ALA A 96 8.74 -11.58 5.46
C ALA A 96 8.87 -13.09 5.72
N VAL A 97 10.08 -13.59 5.98
CA VAL A 97 10.31 -14.99 6.36
C VAL A 97 9.61 -15.31 7.70
N CYS A 98 9.56 -14.36 8.63
CA CYS A 98 8.98 -14.56 9.95
C CYS A 98 7.54 -14.05 10.04
N LYS A 99 6.61 -14.93 10.46
CA LYS A 99 5.18 -14.58 10.61
C LYS A 99 4.96 -13.51 11.69
N VAL A 100 5.77 -13.51 12.75
CA VAL A 100 5.70 -12.51 13.83
C VAL A 100 6.11 -11.14 13.33
N GLN A 101 7.18 -11.05 12.55
CA GLN A 101 7.64 -9.80 11.94
C GLN A 101 6.60 -9.21 11.00
N ILE A 102 5.94 -10.05 10.19
CA ILE A 102 4.82 -9.62 9.34
C ILE A 102 3.65 -9.08 10.18
N ALA A 103 3.30 -9.75 11.29
CA ALA A 103 2.24 -9.27 12.18
C ALA A 103 2.60 -7.91 12.80
N MET A 104 3.86 -7.68 13.18
CA MET A 104 4.34 -6.38 13.65
C MET A 104 4.23 -5.30 12.57
N MET A 105 4.62 -5.61 11.33
CA MET A 105 4.50 -4.66 10.21
C MET A 105 3.02 -4.28 9.94
N VAL A 106 2.11 -5.23 10.05
CA VAL A 106 0.66 -4.98 9.95
C VAL A 106 0.17 -4.12 11.12
N ALA A 107 0.64 -4.38 12.35
CA ALA A 107 0.30 -3.55 13.51
C ALA A 107 0.76 -2.09 13.32
N ASN A 108 1.97 -1.87 12.79
CA ASN A 108 2.49 -0.53 12.50
C ASN A 108 1.64 0.24 11.48
N ILE A 109 1.05 -0.45 10.48
CA ILE A 109 0.10 0.17 9.55
C ILE A 109 -1.16 0.62 10.29
N ARG A 110 -1.71 -0.24 11.15
CA ARG A 110 -2.96 0.05 11.87
C ARG A 110 -2.79 1.21 12.85
N ASN A 111 -1.60 1.35 13.44
CA ASN A 111 -1.26 2.42 14.36
C ASN A 111 -0.90 3.75 13.66
N GLY A 112 -0.96 3.80 12.32
CA GLY A 112 -0.77 5.05 11.56
C GLY A 112 0.67 5.47 11.28
N GLN A 113 1.67 4.77 11.82
CA GLN A 113 3.10 5.12 11.64
C GLN A 113 3.60 5.00 10.19
N ALA A 114 2.83 4.35 9.31
CA ALA A 114 3.13 4.17 7.88
C ALA A 114 2.20 5.00 6.95
N LEU A 115 1.36 5.88 7.51
CA LEU A 115 0.38 6.68 6.77
C LEU A 115 0.83 8.13 6.51
N GLU A 116 1.81 8.63 7.26
CA GLU A 116 2.18 10.05 7.24
C GLU A 116 2.83 10.51 5.92
N GLU A 117 3.59 9.65 5.22
CA GLU A 117 4.33 10.05 4.01
C GLU A 117 3.51 10.09 2.70
N GLU A 118 2.40 9.35 2.60
CA GLU A 118 1.59 9.29 1.35
C GLU A 118 0.61 10.47 1.24
N GLU A 119 0.27 11.12 2.36
CA GLU A 119 -0.64 12.27 2.37
C GLU A 119 0.01 13.50 1.72
N GLU A 120 1.28 13.81 2.01
CA GLU A 120 1.99 14.95 1.41
C GLU A 120 2.06 14.86 -0.12
N GLU A 121 2.34 13.68 -0.69
CA GLU A 121 2.41 13.48 -2.15
C GLU A 121 1.01 13.62 -2.78
N TYR A 122 -0.05 13.08 -2.17
CA TYR A 122 -1.40 13.14 -2.76
C TYR A 122 -2.02 14.55 -2.66
N TYR A 123 -1.78 15.26 -1.56
CA TYR A 123 -2.23 16.65 -1.38
C TYR A 123 -1.49 17.62 -2.31
N THR A 124 -0.20 17.38 -2.57
CA THR A 124 0.54 18.18 -3.55
C THR A 124 0.07 17.94 -4.98
N TYR A 125 -0.50 16.79 -5.35
CA TYR A 125 -1.08 16.59 -6.69
C TYR A 125 -2.51 17.15 -6.85
N GLU A 126 -3.35 17.10 -5.81
CA GLU A 126 -4.70 17.69 -5.85
C GLU A 126 -4.70 19.23 -5.66
N SER A 127 -3.56 19.87 -5.33
CA SER A 127 -3.46 21.35 -5.25
C SER A 127 -3.20 22.05 -6.59
N TRP A 128 -2.88 21.31 -7.66
CA TRP A 128 -2.65 21.84 -9.01
C TRP A 128 -3.78 21.50 -10.00
N LEU A 129 -4.89 20.93 -9.52
CA LEU A 129 -6.12 20.65 -10.27
C LEU A 129 -7.29 21.43 -9.65
#